data_AF-A0A3M6HWD6-F1
#
_entry.id   AF-A0A3M6HWD6-F1
#
_cell.length_a   1.000
_cell.length_b   1.000
_cell.length_c   1.000
_cell.angle_alpha   90.00
_cell.angle_beta   90.00
_cell.angle_gamma   90.00
#
_symmetry.space_group_name_H-M   'P 1'
#
loop_
_entity.id
_entity.type
_entity.pdbx_description
1 polymer ?
#
loop_
_entity_poly.entity_id
_entity_poly.type
_entity_poly.pdbx_seq_one_letter_code
_entity_poly.pdbx_strand_id
1 'polypeptide(L)' 'NPENLSHPLNLAYVIYTSGSTGRPKGVAHSRAALDNLIAWQLEQAPVSQRVLQFASLNFDVSFQEICSTLCQGGR' A
#
# COMPACT_ATOMS: atom_id res chain seq x y z
N ASN A 1 -23.38 -14.44 -5.91
CA ASN A 1 -22.01 -13.92 -5.78
C ASN A 1 -21.96 -12.58 -6.47
N PRO A 2 -21.55 -11.49 -5.80
CA PRO A 2 -21.30 -10.22 -6.49
C PRO A 2 -20.16 -10.40 -7.51
N GLU A 3 -20.19 -9.61 -8.58
CA GLU A 3 -19.11 -9.60 -9.57
C GLU A 3 -17.82 -9.08 -8.94
N ASN A 4 -16.69 -9.73 -9.28
CA ASN A 4 -15.38 -9.24 -8.85
C ASN A 4 -14.97 -8.06 -9.72
N LEU A 5 -15.16 -6.85 -9.19
CA LEU A 5 -14.76 -5.59 -9.83
C LEU A 5 -13.28 -5.24 -9.62
N SER A 6 -12.54 -6.05 -8.83
CA SER A 6 -11.12 -5.80 -8.55
C SER A 6 -10.24 -6.40 -9.65
N HIS A 7 -9.52 -5.54 -10.37
CA HIS A 7 -8.53 -5.94 -11.37
C HIS A 7 -7.12 -5.55 -10.88
N PRO A 8 -6.06 -6.34 -11.13
CA PRO A 8 -4.69 -6.01 -10.67
C PRO A 8 -4.17 -4.65 -11.17
N LEU A 9 -4.65 -4.19 -12.32
CA LEU A 9 -4.26 -2.89 -12.88
C LEU A 9 -5.10 -1.70 -12.36
N ASN A 10 -6.14 -1.95 -11.55
CA ASN A 10 -6.88 -0.87 -10.91
C ASN A 10 -5.96 -0.13 -9.91
N LEU A 11 -6.21 1.15 -9.72
CA LEU A 11 -5.50 1.92 -8.71
C LEU A 11 -5.85 1.42 -7.31
N ALA A 12 -4.82 1.20 -6.49
CA ALA A 12 -4.95 0.94 -5.06
C ALA A 12 -4.92 2.24 -4.25
N TYR A 13 -4.01 3.16 -4.59
CA TYR A 13 -3.90 4.46 -3.93
C TYR A 13 -3.20 5.51 -4.78
N VAL A 14 -3.38 6.78 -4.41
CA VAL A 14 -2.67 7.93 -4.97
C VAL A 14 -2.11 8.77 -3.83
N ILE A 15 -0.81 9.07 -3.87
CA ILE A 15 -0.15 9.98 -2.93
C ILE A 15 0.29 11.24 -3.67
N TYR A 16 0.09 12.39 -3.05
CA TYR A 16 0.53 13.66 -3.60
C TYR A 16 1.89 14.04 -3.04
N THR A 17 2.81 14.34 -3.95
CA THR A 17 4.15 14.84 -3.61
C THR A 17 4.30 16.30 -4.02
N SER A 18 5.21 17.02 -3.38
CA SER A 18 5.55 18.38 -3.79
C SER A 18 6.09 18.38 -5.22
N GLY A 19 5.50 19.19 -6.09
CA GLY A 19 5.98 19.37 -7.45
C GLY A 19 6.94 20.54 -7.54
N SER A 20 8.01 20.39 -8.34
CA SER A 20 8.98 21.46 -8.62
C SER A 20 8.37 22.73 -9.22
N THR A 21 7.16 22.65 -9.78
CA THR A 21 6.41 23.78 -10.36
C THR A 21 5.42 24.42 -9.38
N GLY A 22 5.48 24.06 -8.08
CA GLY A 22 4.55 24.53 -7.06
C GLY A 22 3.16 23.89 -7.08
N ARG A 23 2.90 22.96 -8.01
CA ARG A 23 1.66 22.17 -8.08
C ARG A 23 1.95 20.72 -7.66
N PRO A 24 1.23 20.17 -6.67
CA PRO A 24 1.41 18.78 -6.26
C PRO A 24 1.22 17.79 -7.42
N LYS A 25 2.00 16.71 -7.42
CA LYS A 25 1.93 15.63 -8.41
C LYS A 25 1.37 14.37 -7.75
N GLY A 26 0.34 13.79 -8.35
CA GLY A 26 -0.22 12.51 -7.90
C GLY A 26 0.62 11.34 -8.39
N VAL A 27 1.08 10.51 -7.47
CA VAL A 27 1.75 9.24 -7.74
C VAL A 27 0.73 8.13 -7.54
N ALA A 28 0.36 7.45 -8.63
CA ALA A 28 -0.71 6.45 -8.63
C ALA A 28 -0.13 5.03 -8.63
N HIS A 29 -0.48 4.24 -7.63
CA HIS A 29 -0.03 2.85 -7.50
C HIS A 29 -1.18 1.89 -7.80
N SER A 30 -0.90 0.88 -8.63
CA SER A 30 -1.85 -0.18 -8.94
C SER A 30 -1.96 -1.19 -7.80
N ARG A 31 -3.05 -1.97 -7.81
CA ARG A 31 -3.22 -3.11 -6.92
C ARG A 31 -2.08 -4.13 -7.06
N ALA A 32 -1.66 -4.42 -8.30
CA ALA A 32 -0.55 -5.32 -8.58
C ALA A 32 0.78 -4.84 -7.96
N ALA A 33 1.06 -3.53 -7.98
CA ALA A 33 2.27 -2.98 -7.38
C ALA A 33 2.27 -3.16 -5.85
N LEU A 34 1.13 -2.91 -5.20
CA LEU A 34 0.97 -3.12 -3.76
C LEU A 34 1.06 -4.61 -3.39
N ASP A 35 0.41 -5.50 -4.15
CA ASP A 35 0.48 -6.94 -3.92
C ASP A 35 1.92 -7.45 -4.04
N ASN A 36 2.69 -6.97 -5.03
CA ASN A 36 4.10 -7.32 -5.20
C ASN A 36 4.96 -6.87 -4.01
N LEU A 37 4.74 -5.66 -3.49
CA LEU A 37 5.45 -5.16 -2.31
C LEU A 37 5.17 -6.04 -1.08
N ILE A 38 3.91 -6.40 -0.87
CA ILE A 38 3.50 -7.24 0.27
C ILE A 38 4.12 -8.63 0.12
N ALA A 39 4.02 -9.25 -1.05
CA ALA A 39 4.62 -10.56 -1.31
C ALA A 39 6.12 -10.57 -1.02
N TRP A 40 6.85 -9.57 -1.52
CA TRP A 40 8.27 -9.42 -1.23
C TRP A 40 8.55 -9.26 0.28
N GLN A 41 7.80 -8.42 0.99
CA GLN A 41 8.00 -8.20 2.42
C GLN A 41 7.82 -9.50 3.23
N LEU A 42 6.80 -10.29 2.88
CA LEU A 42 6.52 -11.58 3.53
C LEU A 42 7.64 -12.60 3.32
N GLU A 43 8.30 -12.56 2.17
CA GLU A 43 9.47 -13.39 1.88
C GLU A 43 10.71 -12.97 2.68
N GLN A 44 10.89 -11.67 2.93
CA GLN A 44 12.08 -11.18 3.65
C GLN A 44 12.00 -11.42 5.16
N ALA A 45 10.83 -11.21 5.78
CA ALA A 45 10.62 -11.52 7.18
C ALA A 45 9.11 -11.64 7.49
N PRO A 46 8.69 -12.63 8.29
CA PRO A 46 7.33 -12.65 8.80
C PRO A 46 7.12 -11.40 9.67
N VAL A 47 6.11 -10.62 9.33
CA VAL A 47 5.78 -9.40 10.07
C VAL A 47 5.24 -9.79 11.44
N SER A 48 5.59 -9.02 12.47
CA SER A 48 4.97 -9.19 13.80
C SER A 48 3.45 -9.19 13.69
N GLN A 49 2.76 -10.03 14.46
CA GLN A 49 1.28 -9.99 14.53
C GLN A 49 0.73 -8.66 15.06
N ARG A 50 1.61 -7.79 15.56
CA ARG A 50 1.29 -6.40 15.89
C ARG A 50 2.25 -5.44 15.20
N VAL A 51 1.73 -4.54 14.38
CA VAL A 51 2.48 -3.48 13.71
C VAL A 51 1.95 -2.13 14.15
N LEU A 52 2.85 -1.21 14.48
CA LEU A 52 2.47 0.17 14.74
C LEU A 52 2.21 0.86 13.40
N GLN A 53 1.01 1.39 13.20
CA GLN A 53 0.76 2.36 12.15
C GLN A 53 1.43 3.68 12.53
N PHE A 54 2.65 3.88 12.03
CA PHE A 54 3.52 4.98 12.39
C PHE A 54 3.59 6.02 11.27
N ALA A 55 3.75 5.56 10.03
CA ALA A 55 3.86 6.44 8.89
C ALA A 55 2.56 7.23 8.70
N SER A 56 2.68 8.52 8.41
CA SER A 56 1.53 9.33 8.02
C SER A 56 0.89 8.74 6.75
N LEU A 57 -0.44 8.78 6.67
CA LEU A 57 -1.21 8.33 5.51
C LEU A 57 -0.86 9.07 4.20
N ASN A 58 -0.10 10.16 4.30
CA ASN A 58 0.46 10.89 3.16
C ASN A 58 1.76 10.27 2.60
N PHE A 59 2.30 9.22 3.23
CA PHE A 59 3.47 8.47 2.74
C PHE A 59 3.10 7.02 2.41
N ASP A 60 3.77 6.46 1.41
CA ASP A 60 3.53 5.13 0.86
C ASP A 60 3.81 4.01 1.86
N VAL A 61 4.77 4.21 2.76
CA VAL A 61 5.07 3.32 3.89
C VAL A 61 3.82 3.01 4.73
N SER A 62 2.86 3.93 4.84
CA SER A 62 1.62 3.68 5.59
C SER A 62 0.76 2.56 4.98
N PHE A 63 0.79 2.40 3.64
CA PHE A 63 0.11 1.29 2.97
C PHE A 63 0.85 -0.02 3.17
N GLN A 64 2.18 0.01 3.23
CA GLN A 64 2.98 -1.15 3.60
C GLN A 64 2.65 -1.62 5.01
N GLU A 65 2.65 -0.73 6.00
CA GLU A 65 2.30 -1.01 7.40
C GLU A 65 0.89 -1.58 7.52
N ILE A 66 -0.12 -0.95 6.92
CA ILE A 66 -1.51 -1.43 6.97
C ILE A 66 -1.68 -2.77 6.24
N CYS A 67 -1.31 -2.83 4.96
CA CYS A 67 -1.71 -3.95 4.11
C CYS A 67 -0.91 -5.21 4.42
N SER A 68 0.40 -5.10 4.72
CA SER A 68 1.17 -6.27 5.15
C SER A 68 0.60 -6.88 6.44
N THR A 69 0.19 -6.04 7.40
CA THR A 69 -0.42 -6.48 8.66
C THR A 69 -1.75 -7.17 8.44
N LEU A 70 -2.67 -6.54 7.70
CA LEU A 70 -4.01 -7.07 7.47
C LEU A 70 -4.01 -8.34 6.62
N CYS A 71 -3.13 -8.45 5.61
CA CYS A 71 -2.99 -9.66 4.78
C CYS A 71 -2.53 -10.89 5.58
N GLN A 72 -1.94 -10.68 6.76
CA GLN A 72 -1.50 -11.76 7.66
C GLN A 72 -2.46 -11.97 8.85
N GLY A 73 -3.57 -11.22 8.93
CA GLY A 73 -4.48 -11.26 10.08
C GLY A 73 -3.91 -10.64 11.35
N GLY A 74 -2.89 -9.78 11.21
CA GLY A 74 -2.31 -9.00 12.31
C GLY A 74 -3.16 -7.82 12.74
N ARG A 75 -2.64 -7.04 13.69
CA ARG A 75 -3.29 -5.85 14.26
C ARG A 75 -2.34 -4.70 14.55
#